data_AF-A0A1B8AGU0-F1
#
_entry.id   AF-A0A1B8AGU0-F1
#
_cell.length_a   1.000
_cell.length_b   1.000
_cell.length_c   1.000
_cell.angle_alpha   90.00
_cell.angle_beta   90.00
_cell.angle_gamma   90.00
#
_symmetry.space_group_name_H-M   'P 1'
#
loop_
_entity.id
_entity.type
_entity.pdbx_description
1 polymer ?
#
loop_
_entity_poly.entity_id
_entity_poly.type
_entity_poly.pdbx_seq_one_letter_code
_entity_poly.pdbx_strand_id
1 'polypeptide(L)'
;MYLVKSEDLETLVEQNTILFLDMNSWPAGYVRRVIERSPSYITTKDGNKTLPAELWYMILSFLEEHQYWPVYPVKMSSVQLDHENREPAFICNIVTDWRRFGSVENRNDLHDYENYLMDPIGIDYYDFLKQVFDQPYKDRESNQESSDEHEHEGEEKEEEKEEDEIEEEYEDEIGEEDEDESEEEYEDESESESEDEDGYMIISPFTDMSRTVLPDQFFTIPVSDLDSEQPFLYWGVRAPEMISWLEEGKCELCGGAREFCVGCLDGRDVLERFTGLDAARLGGDCGTIMLCPLCIGEDYAKNSVYATSDRANGNMSVEEFAESCNQRMKELGYRKGLVLMRNL
;
A
#
# COMPACT_ATOMS: atom_id res chain seq x y z
N MET A 1 6.83 -0.41 6.19
CA MET A 1 6.75 0.26 7.49
C MET A 1 8.11 0.29 8.16
N TYR A 2 8.50 1.44 8.70
CA TYR A 2 9.82 1.71 9.26
C TYR A 2 9.67 2.25 10.69
N LEU A 3 10.67 2.01 11.54
CA LEU A 3 10.71 2.60 12.88
C LEU A 3 10.95 4.11 12.77
N VAL A 4 10.17 4.90 13.50
CA VAL A 4 10.41 6.35 13.61
C VAL A 4 11.65 6.59 14.45
N LYS A 5 12.60 7.36 13.91
CA LYS A 5 13.78 7.81 14.65
C LYS A 5 13.70 9.30 14.96
N SER A 6 14.53 9.74 15.90
CA SER A 6 14.67 11.16 16.27
C SER A 6 15.07 12.06 15.10
N GLU A 7 15.87 11.55 14.16
CA GLU A 7 16.29 12.26 12.93
C GLU A 7 15.15 12.51 11.93
N ASP A 8 14.06 11.75 11.99
CA ASP A 8 12.94 11.83 11.04
C ASP A 8 11.84 12.83 11.48
N LEU A 9 11.86 13.28 12.74
CA LEU A 9 10.71 13.92 13.39
C LEU A 9 10.28 15.24 12.76
N GLU A 10 11.23 16.07 12.33
CA GLU A 10 10.93 17.36 11.70
C GLU A 10 10.19 17.14 10.38
N THR A 11 10.72 16.26 9.52
CA THR A 11 10.09 15.86 8.24
C THR A 11 8.69 15.29 8.45
N LEU A 12 8.52 14.39 9.42
CA LEU A 12 7.22 13.79 9.70
C LEU A 12 6.19 14.84 10.15
N VAL A 13 6.58 15.84 10.96
CA VAL A 13 5.71 16.95 11.36
C VAL A 13 5.32 17.81 10.17
N GLU A 14 6.28 18.14 9.29
CA GLU A 14 6.07 18.97 8.11
C GLU A 14 5.09 18.34 7.13
N GLN A 15 5.24 17.03 6.90
CA GLN A 15 4.38 16.23 6.02
C GLN A 15 3.08 15.79 6.70
N ASN A 16 2.95 15.99 8.01
CA ASN A 16 1.81 15.49 8.79
C ASN A 16 1.55 13.98 8.62
N THR A 17 2.58 13.21 8.26
CA THR A 17 2.49 11.78 7.90
C THR A 17 1.72 10.96 8.92
N ILE A 18 0.86 10.05 8.45
CA ILE A 18 0.16 9.10 9.31
C ILE A 18 1.15 8.07 9.84
N LEU A 19 1.17 7.93 11.16
CA LEU A 19 2.03 7.03 11.91
C LEU A 19 1.19 5.96 12.60
N PHE A 20 1.82 4.83 12.88
CA PHE A 20 1.26 3.74 13.66
C PHE A 20 1.87 3.70 15.05
N LEU A 21 1.02 3.94 16.05
CA LEU A 21 1.37 3.84 17.46
C LEU A 21 0.91 2.47 18.01
N ASP A 22 1.86 1.64 18.43
CA ASP A 22 1.58 0.43 19.21
C ASP A 22 1.30 0.82 20.66
N MET A 23 0.01 0.82 21.02
CA MET A 23 -0.48 1.20 22.34
C MET A 23 -0.20 0.16 23.43
N ASN A 24 0.41 -0.98 23.12
CA ASN A 24 0.89 -1.90 24.15
C ASN A 24 2.36 -1.70 24.38
N SER A 25 3.14 -1.59 23.31
CA SER A 25 4.58 -1.38 23.41
C SER A 25 4.91 -0.03 24.03
N TRP A 26 4.16 1.05 23.73
CA TRP A 26 4.46 2.36 24.28
C TRP A 26 4.18 2.49 25.78
N PRO A 27 2.96 2.24 26.32
CA PRO A 27 2.71 2.31 27.75
C PRO A 27 3.51 1.27 28.52
N ALA A 28 3.69 0.05 28.01
CA ALA A 28 4.50 -0.95 28.68
C ALA A 28 5.98 -0.54 28.74
N GLY A 29 6.53 -0.02 27.64
CA GLY A 29 7.88 0.51 27.57
C GLY A 29 8.07 1.74 28.46
N TYR A 30 7.13 2.67 28.44
CA TYR A 30 7.12 3.85 29.30
C TYR A 30 7.07 3.46 30.77
N VAL A 31 6.09 2.63 31.17
CA VAL A 31 5.95 2.14 32.54
C VAL A 31 7.20 1.38 32.97
N ARG A 32 7.77 0.52 32.12
CA ARG A 32 9.04 -0.17 32.37
C ARG A 32 10.18 0.82 32.64
N ARG A 33 10.39 1.82 31.79
CA ARG A 33 11.42 2.86 31.99
C ARG A 33 11.21 3.65 33.28
N VAL A 34 9.96 4.00 33.60
CA VAL A 34 9.64 4.67 34.86
C VAL A 34 9.98 3.79 36.06
N ILE A 35 9.65 2.50 36.02
CA ILE A 35 9.98 1.51 37.07
C ILE A 35 11.49 1.32 37.21
N GLU A 36 12.22 1.21 36.11
CA GLU A 36 13.69 1.07 36.09
C GLU A 36 14.38 2.28 36.70
N ARG A 37 13.85 3.50 36.47
CA ARG A 37 14.35 4.72 37.12
C ARG A 37 13.98 4.74 38.59
N SER A 38 12.70 4.58 38.92
CA SER A 38 12.19 4.40 40.28
C SER A 38 10.71 4.01 40.27
N PRO A 39 10.33 2.84 40.83
CA PRO A 39 8.92 2.44 40.91
C PRO A 39 8.06 3.42 41.73
N SER A 40 8.71 4.24 42.58
CA SER A 40 8.04 5.24 43.40
C SER A 40 7.46 6.42 42.61
N TYR A 41 7.83 6.58 41.34
CA TYR A 41 7.26 7.59 40.45
C TYR A 41 5.84 7.24 39.98
N ILE A 42 5.43 5.97 40.11
CA ILE A 42 4.05 5.57 39.83
C ILE A 42 3.30 5.43 41.15
N THR A 43 2.56 6.48 41.49
CA THR A 43 1.78 6.56 42.73
C THR A 43 0.29 6.54 42.45
N THR A 44 -0.51 6.11 43.44
CA THR A 44 -1.96 6.34 43.42
C THR A 44 -2.27 7.84 43.36
N LYS A 45 -3.48 8.23 42.95
CA LYS A 45 -3.92 9.65 42.89
C LYS A 45 -3.64 10.46 44.16
N ASP A 46 -3.69 9.82 45.33
CA ASP A 46 -3.43 10.47 46.63
C ASP A 46 -1.93 10.49 47.02
N GLY A 47 -1.02 10.03 46.15
CA GLY A 47 0.44 9.99 46.35
C GLY A 47 0.95 8.95 47.37
N ASN A 48 0.06 8.29 48.11
CA ASN A 48 0.43 7.58 49.34
C ASN A 48 0.79 6.10 49.16
N LYS A 49 0.58 5.51 47.97
CA LYS A 49 0.85 4.10 47.71
C LYS A 49 1.53 3.93 46.37
N THR A 50 2.52 3.04 46.36
CA THR A 50 3.26 2.59 45.18
C THR A 50 3.18 1.07 45.14
N LEU A 51 3.21 0.49 43.94
CA LEU A 51 3.38 -0.95 43.79
C LEU A 51 4.88 -1.27 43.71
N PRO A 52 5.34 -2.40 44.29
CA PRO A 52 6.69 -2.90 44.05
C PRO A 52 6.87 -3.27 42.57
N ALA A 53 8.11 -3.21 42.09
CA ALA A 53 8.45 -3.40 40.67
C ALA A 53 7.94 -4.74 40.12
N GLU A 54 7.97 -5.80 40.93
CA GLU A 54 7.56 -7.15 40.56
C GLU A 54 6.07 -7.21 40.18
N LEU A 55 5.21 -6.46 40.88
CA LEU A 55 3.79 -6.40 40.57
C LEU A 55 3.51 -5.61 39.30
N TRP A 56 4.30 -4.58 39.02
CA TRP A 56 4.20 -3.89 37.74
C TRP A 56 4.61 -4.77 36.58
N TYR A 57 5.72 -5.51 36.68
CA TYR A 57 6.12 -6.46 35.63
C TYR A 57 5.06 -7.54 35.39
N MET A 58 4.40 -8.00 36.46
CA MET A 58 3.25 -8.92 36.34
C MET A 58 2.08 -8.25 35.60
N ILE A 59 1.72 -7.01 35.92
CA ILE A 59 0.66 -6.28 35.23
C ILE A 59 1.00 -6.12 33.74
N LEU A 60 2.24 -5.71 33.43
CA LEU A 60 2.70 -5.57 32.06
C LEU A 60 2.65 -6.89 31.27
N SER A 61 2.84 -8.04 31.96
CA SER A 61 2.74 -9.35 31.31
C SER A 61 1.33 -9.73 30.86
N PHE A 62 0.29 -9.09 31.39
CA PHE A 62 -1.10 -9.32 31.00
C PHE A 62 -1.56 -8.48 29.80
N LEU A 63 -0.73 -7.55 29.32
CA LEU A 63 -1.03 -6.74 28.12
C LEU A 63 -0.72 -7.57 26.86
N GLU A 64 -1.61 -8.52 26.55
CA GLU A 64 -1.40 -9.49 25.45
C GLU A 64 -2.03 -9.08 24.11
N GLU A 65 -2.85 -8.03 24.07
CA GLU A 65 -3.58 -7.64 22.86
C GLU A 65 -2.97 -6.42 22.20
N HIS A 66 -2.15 -6.63 21.16
CA HIS A 66 -1.65 -5.57 20.29
C HIS A 66 -2.81 -4.72 19.74
N GLN A 67 -2.85 -3.46 20.16
CA GLN A 67 -3.78 -2.44 19.76
C GLN A 67 -2.94 -1.35 19.11
N TYR A 68 -3.17 -1.12 17.83
CA TYR A 68 -2.53 -0.06 17.08
C TYR A 68 -3.49 1.10 16.94
N TRP A 69 -2.94 2.31 16.93
CA TRP A 69 -3.71 3.52 16.67
C TRP A 69 -3.03 4.34 15.58
N PRO A 70 -3.78 4.78 14.55
CA PRO A 70 -3.29 5.77 13.63
C PRO A 70 -3.17 7.11 14.37
N VAL A 71 -2.01 7.73 14.27
CA VAL A 71 -1.73 9.05 14.85
C VAL A 71 -1.05 9.91 13.80
N TYR A 72 -1.14 11.22 13.94
CA TYR A 72 -0.43 12.14 13.05
C TYR A 72 0.29 13.22 13.86
N PRO A 73 1.52 13.59 13.46
CA PRO A 73 2.32 14.54 14.20
C PRO A 73 1.80 15.95 14.00
N VAL A 74 1.77 16.70 15.11
CA VAL A 74 1.29 18.08 15.15
C VAL A 74 2.46 19.04 15.26
N LYS A 75 3.37 18.76 16.19
CA LYS A 75 4.55 19.61 16.45
C LYS A 75 5.56 18.95 17.37
N MET A 76 6.76 19.51 17.36
CA MET A 76 7.74 19.37 18.44
C MET A 76 7.42 20.32 19.59
N SER A 77 7.67 19.87 20.82
CA SER A 77 7.50 20.63 22.05
C SER A 77 8.58 20.25 23.07
N SER A 78 8.47 20.75 24.30
CA SER A 78 9.26 20.28 25.45
C SER A 78 8.35 19.81 26.57
N VAL A 79 8.70 18.70 27.21
CA VAL A 79 8.02 18.18 28.42
C VAL A 79 8.96 18.18 29.61
N GLN A 80 8.40 18.39 30.80
CA GLN A 80 9.12 18.19 32.06
C GLN A 80 8.97 16.74 32.48
N LEU A 81 10.09 16.00 32.54
CA LEU A 81 10.11 14.64 33.06
C LEU A 81 10.27 14.60 34.58
N ASP A 82 11.01 15.55 35.13
CA ASP A 82 11.25 15.73 36.56
C ASP A 82 11.26 17.23 36.91
N HIS A 83 11.54 17.57 38.17
CA HIS A 83 11.48 18.95 38.65
C HIS A 83 12.46 19.92 37.97
N GLU A 84 13.50 19.44 37.26
CA GLU A 84 14.56 20.30 36.71
C GLU A 84 14.87 20.06 35.22
N ASN A 85 14.58 18.88 34.69
CA ASN A 85 14.93 18.48 33.34
C ASN A 85 13.74 18.58 32.38
N ARG A 86 13.90 19.42 31.37
CA ARG A 86 13.05 19.44 30.18
C ARG A 86 13.72 18.66 29.07
N GLU A 87 12.94 17.86 28.37
CA GLU A 87 13.39 17.18 27.16
C GLU A 87 12.48 17.53 25.96
N PRO A 88 13.00 17.42 24.73
CA PRO A 88 12.17 17.48 23.53
C PRO A 88 11.11 16.37 23.52
N ALA A 89 9.92 16.71 23.04
CA ALA A 89 8.84 15.75 22.88
C ALA A 89 8.09 15.95 21.57
N PHE A 90 7.63 14.82 21.04
CA PHE A 90 6.83 14.71 19.85
C PHE A 90 5.35 14.68 20.23
N ILE A 91 4.57 15.64 19.75
CA ILE A 91 3.13 15.70 20.01
C ILE A 91 2.39 15.19 18.79
N CYS A 92 1.60 14.13 18.98
CA CYS A 92 0.75 13.56 17.94
C CYS A 92 -0.72 13.67 18.34
N ASN A 93 -1.60 13.92 17.38
CA ASN A 93 -3.03 13.73 17.54
C ASN A 93 -3.41 12.30 17.14
N ILE A 94 -4.50 11.80 17.71
CA ILE A 94 -5.07 10.50 17.40
C ILE A 94 -6.06 10.65 16.24
N VAL A 95 -5.95 9.78 15.24
CA VAL A 95 -6.97 9.64 14.21
C VAL A 95 -8.04 8.70 14.75
N THR A 96 -9.26 9.21 14.92
CA THR A 96 -10.36 8.45 15.54
C THR A 96 -11.41 7.98 14.53
N ASP A 97 -11.42 8.55 13.33
CA ASP A 97 -12.34 8.20 12.25
C ASP A 97 -11.59 8.22 10.92
N TRP A 98 -11.89 7.23 10.08
CA TRP A 98 -11.36 7.09 8.73
C TRP A 98 -12.28 6.23 7.88
N ARG A 99 -12.28 6.49 6.58
CA ARG A 99 -12.90 5.61 5.59
C ARG A 99 -12.09 4.34 5.47
N ARG A 100 -12.78 3.21 5.40
CA ARG A 100 -12.15 1.90 5.39
C ARG A 100 -11.29 1.73 4.14
N PHE A 101 -10.04 1.36 4.33
CA PHE A 101 -9.13 0.98 3.26
C PHE A 101 -9.58 -0.35 2.63
N GLY A 102 -10.24 -1.20 3.40
CA GLY A 102 -10.80 -2.46 2.92
C GLY A 102 -11.94 -2.33 1.91
N SER A 103 -12.49 -1.13 1.70
CA SER A 103 -13.57 -0.84 0.73
C SER A 103 -13.11 -0.12 -0.53
N VAL A 104 -11.79 0.01 -0.76
CA VAL A 104 -11.25 0.59 -1.99
C VAL A 104 -11.56 -0.32 -3.18
N GLU A 105 -11.99 0.25 -4.31
CA GLU A 105 -12.52 -0.54 -5.43
C GLU A 105 -11.57 -0.65 -6.63
N ASN A 106 -10.59 0.24 -6.75
CA ASN A 106 -9.64 0.28 -7.86
C ASN A 106 -8.26 0.79 -7.44
N ARG A 107 -7.30 0.68 -8.37
CA ARG A 107 -5.90 1.07 -8.16
C ARG A 107 -5.69 2.56 -7.90
N ASN A 108 -6.44 3.43 -8.58
CA ASN A 108 -6.24 4.87 -8.48
C ASN A 108 -6.64 5.33 -7.07
N ASP A 109 -7.81 4.90 -6.61
CA ASP A 109 -8.27 5.18 -5.24
C ASP A 109 -7.30 4.62 -4.19
N LEU A 110 -6.74 3.43 -4.43
CA LEU A 110 -5.73 2.84 -3.55
C LEU A 110 -4.48 3.73 -3.47
N HIS A 111 -4.00 4.19 -4.63
CA HIS A 111 -2.83 5.06 -4.71
C HIS A 111 -3.09 6.39 -4.00
N ASP A 112 -4.27 6.99 -4.21
CA ASP A 112 -4.67 8.21 -3.52
C ASP A 112 -4.70 8.00 -2.00
N TYR A 113 -5.32 6.91 -1.52
CA TYR A 113 -5.35 6.55 -0.12
C TYR A 113 -3.94 6.39 0.48
N GLU A 114 -3.02 5.75 -0.23
CA GLU A 114 -1.63 5.58 0.21
C GLU A 114 -0.86 6.92 0.20
N ASN A 115 -1.12 7.79 -0.77
CA ASN A 115 -0.55 9.14 -0.80
C ASN A 115 -1.05 9.97 0.40
N TYR A 116 -2.33 9.87 0.76
CA TYR A 116 -2.89 10.50 1.96
C TYR A 116 -2.27 9.98 3.26
N LEU A 117 -1.79 8.74 3.32
CA LEU A 117 -1.05 8.25 4.50
C LEU A 117 0.31 8.94 4.64
N MET A 118 0.94 9.30 3.53
CA MET A 118 2.28 9.89 3.53
C MET A 118 2.25 11.41 3.74
N ASP A 119 1.33 12.09 3.08
CA ASP A 119 1.18 13.54 3.15
C ASP A 119 -0.30 13.96 3.16
N PRO A 120 -0.98 13.79 4.31
CA PRO A 120 -2.42 14.05 4.43
C PRO A 120 -2.83 15.51 4.18
N ILE A 121 -1.92 16.47 4.32
CA ILE A 121 -2.20 17.91 4.22
C ILE A 121 -1.60 18.52 2.95
N GLY A 122 -0.48 17.98 2.46
CA GLY A 122 0.29 18.49 1.33
C GLY A 122 -0.10 17.93 -0.03
N ILE A 123 -1.20 17.19 -0.14
CA ILE A 123 -1.94 17.13 -1.42
C ILE A 123 -2.56 18.52 -1.64
N ASP A 124 -1.74 19.48 -2.03
CA ASP A 124 -2.20 20.68 -2.71
C ASP A 124 -2.78 20.16 -4.03
N TYR A 125 -4.10 20.03 -4.03
CA TYR A 125 -4.95 19.49 -5.10
C TYR A 125 -4.47 19.89 -6.52
N TYR A 126 -3.85 21.06 -6.66
CA TYR A 126 -3.30 21.56 -7.91
C TYR A 126 -2.05 20.83 -8.42
N ASP A 127 -1.11 20.39 -7.58
CA ASP A 127 0.12 19.70 -8.06
C ASP A 127 -0.17 18.27 -8.52
N PHE A 128 -1.14 17.60 -7.90
CA PHE A 128 -1.66 16.30 -8.33
C PHE A 128 -2.40 16.42 -9.68
N LEU A 129 -3.35 17.35 -9.79
CA LEU A 129 -4.05 17.59 -11.06
C LEU A 129 -3.08 17.94 -12.18
N LYS A 130 -2.02 18.69 -11.88
CA LYS A 130 -0.99 19.03 -12.87
C LYS A 130 -0.22 17.79 -13.34
N GLN A 131 0.13 16.86 -12.47
CA GLN A 131 0.80 15.61 -12.89
C GLN A 131 -0.11 14.67 -13.67
N VAL A 132 -1.40 14.62 -13.35
CA VAL A 132 -2.37 13.74 -14.02
C VAL A 132 -2.81 14.31 -15.37
N PHE A 133 -3.05 15.63 -15.46
CA PHE A 133 -3.59 16.27 -16.66
C PHE A 133 -2.54 16.94 -17.56
N ASP A 134 -1.32 17.27 -17.09
CA ASP A 134 -0.23 17.75 -17.96
C ASP A 134 0.65 16.61 -18.53
N GLN A 135 0.31 15.33 -18.33
CA GLN A 135 0.92 14.28 -19.16
C GLN A 135 0.31 14.39 -20.57
N PRO A 136 1.07 14.81 -21.59
CA PRO A 136 0.54 14.83 -22.95
C PRO A 136 0.19 13.39 -23.31
N TYR A 137 -1.07 13.16 -23.65
CA TYR A 137 -1.54 11.95 -24.30
C TYR A 137 -0.70 11.81 -25.57
N LYS A 138 0.39 11.05 -25.49
CA LYS A 138 1.21 10.76 -26.65
C LYS A 138 0.43 9.72 -27.43
N ASP A 139 -0.32 10.23 -28.40
CA ASP A 139 -0.93 9.45 -29.46
C ASP A 139 0.07 8.39 -29.93
N ARG A 140 -0.38 7.15 -29.80
CA ARG A 140 0.30 5.96 -30.27
C ARG A 140 -0.02 5.76 -31.75
N GLU A 141 0.09 6.82 -32.53
CA GLU A 141 -0.07 6.83 -33.97
C GLU A 141 1.11 7.56 -34.61
N SER A 142 2.15 6.78 -34.90
CA SER A 142 2.98 6.87 -36.11
C SER A 142 4.31 6.17 -35.82
N ASN A 143 4.40 4.90 -36.19
CA ASN A 143 5.69 4.30 -36.53
C ASN A 143 5.48 3.38 -37.73
N GLN A 144 5.36 4.01 -38.88
CA GLN A 144 5.54 3.39 -40.18
C GLN A 144 6.34 4.39 -41.03
N GLU A 145 7.41 3.87 -41.66
CA GLU A 145 8.40 4.57 -42.50
C GLU A 145 9.46 5.40 -41.72
N SER A 146 10.76 5.31 -41.98
CA SER A 146 11.49 4.87 -43.17
C SER A 146 12.90 4.37 -42.82
N SER A 147 13.39 3.50 -43.69
CA SER A 147 14.76 2.98 -43.83
C SER A 147 15.81 4.04 -44.19
N ASP A 148 17.08 3.59 -44.15
CA ASP A 148 18.29 4.13 -44.80
C ASP A 148 19.05 5.20 -43.98
N GLU A 149 20.33 5.06 -43.61
CA GLU A 149 21.53 4.51 -44.28
C GLU A 149 22.67 4.18 -43.29
N HIS A 150 23.62 3.33 -43.73
CA HIS A 150 24.91 2.89 -43.15
C HIS A 150 25.83 4.02 -42.61
N GLU A 151 26.85 3.85 -41.76
CA GLU A 151 28.01 2.92 -41.77
C GLU A 151 28.68 2.89 -40.36
N HIS A 152 29.12 1.72 -39.85
CA HIS A 152 30.52 1.56 -39.38
C HIS A 152 30.90 0.10 -39.14
N GLU A 153 32.05 -0.23 -39.71
CA GLU A 153 32.89 -1.43 -39.71
C GLU A 153 33.20 -2.04 -38.33
N GLY A 154 33.42 -3.36 -38.29
CA GLY A 154 34.40 -3.95 -37.37
C GLY A 154 34.13 -5.36 -36.82
N GLU A 155 34.81 -6.34 -37.40
CA GLU A 155 35.35 -7.56 -36.77
C GLU A 155 34.47 -8.83 -36.64
N GLU A 156 34.54 -9.62 -37.73
CA GLU A 156 34.90 -11.05 -37.78
C GLU A 156 34.86 -11.86 -36.47
N LYS A 157 33.88 -12.77 -36.35
CA LYS A 157 34.16 -14.17 -35.97
C LYS A 157 33.26 -15.13 -36.74
N GLU A 158 33.94 -16.02 -37.45
CA GLU A 158 33.44 -17.24 -38.07
C GLU A 158 32.86 -18.18 -37.01
N GLU A 159 31.64 -18.69 -37.23
CA GLU A 159 31.28 -20.03 -36.78
C GLU A 159 30.24 -20.62 -37.74
N GLU A 160 30.55 -21.84 -38.20
CA GLU A 160 29.91 -22.56 -39.28
C GLU A 160 28.59 -23.23 -38.86
N LYS A 161 27.62 -23.20 -39.78
CA LYS A 161 26.70 -24.28 -40.19
C LYS A 161 25.95 -25.11 -39.13
N GLU A 162 24.63 -25.02 -39.18
CA GLU A 162 23.80 -26.17 -39.59
C GLU A 162 22.48 -25.64 -40.20
N GLU A 163 22.26 -26.01 -41.45
CA GLU A 163 21.05 -25.74 -42.24
C GLU A 163 20.07 -26.89 -41.98
N ASP A 164 18.87 -26.60 -41.50
CA ASP A 164 17.72 -27.50 -41.64
C ASP A 164 16.61 -26.74 -42.36
N GLU A 165 16.34 -27.21 -43.59
CA GLU A 165 15.27 -26.82 -44.49
C GLU A 165 13.91 -27.22 -43.89
N ILE A 166 13.00 -26.25 -43.73
CA ILE A 166 11.56 -26.53 -43.66
C ILE A 166 10.88 -25.62 -44.67
N GLU A 167 10.55 -26.21 -45.82
CA GLU A 167 9.57 -25.71 -46.78
C GLU A 167 8.17 -25.92 -46.19
N GLU A 168 7.42 -24.85 -45.93
CA GLU A 168 5.95 -24.92 -45.93
C GLU A 168 5.40 -23.74 -46.74
N GLU A 169 4.97 -24.08 -47.96
CA GLU A 169 4.08 -23.29 -48.81
C GLU A 169 2.71 -23.16 -48.14
N TYR A 170 2.23 -21.93 -47.96
CA TYR A 170 0.80 -21.65 -47.85
C TYR A 170 0.45 -20.56 -48.85
N GLU A 171 -0.17 -20.98 -49.96
CA GLU A 171 -1.00 -20.13 -50.81
C GLU A 171 -2.32 -19.94 -50.08
N ASP A 172 -2.69 -18.70 -49.76
CA ASP A 172 -4.08 -18.37 -49.43
C ASP A 172 -4.55 -17.21 -50.31
N GLU A 173 -5.69 -17.49 -50.93
CA GLU A 173 -6.33 -16.76 -52.01
C GLU A 173 -6.88 -15.41 -51.52
N ILE A 174 -6.52 -14.34 -52.26
CA ILE A 174 -7.16 -13.03 -52.19
C ILE A 174 -8.52 -13.16 -52.89
N GLY A 175 -9.59 -13.13 -52.09
CA GLY A 175 -10.95 -12.89 -52.55
C GLY A 175 -11.29 -11.41 -52.42
N GLU A 176 -11.30 -10.72 -53.55
CA GLU A 176 -11.90 -9.39 -53.74
C GLU A 176 -13.42 -9.51 -53.60
N GLU A 177 -14.06 -8.71 -52.74
CA GLU A 177 -15.48 -8.39 -52.89
C GLU A 177 -15.72 -6.89 -52.72
N ASP A 178 -16.52 -6.41 -53.65
CA ASP A 178 -16.76 -5.04 -54.06
C ASP A 178 -17.57 -4.20 -53.06
N GLU A 179 -17.26 -2.90 -53.09
CA GLU A 179 -18.18 -1.76 -53.18
C GLU A 179 -19.65 -1.94 -52.73
N ASP A 180 -20.05 -1.17 -51.73
CA ASP A 180 -21.30 -0.41 -51.81
C ASP A 180 -21.21 0.85 -50.92
N GLU A 181 -20.97 1.97 -51.59
CA GLU A 181 -21.10 3.32 -51.05
C GLU A 181 -22.59 3.66 -50.88
N SER A 182 -23.03 3.86 -49.64
CA SER A 182 -24.26 4.59 -49.36
C SER A 182 -23.96 5.70 -48.35
N GLU A 183 -23.71 6.90 -48.88
CA GLU A 183 -23.68 8.16 -48.14
C GLU A 183 -25.10 8.47 -47.64
N GLU A 184 -25.37 8.21 -46.36
CA GLU A 184 -26.50 8.81 -45.65
C GLU A 184 -25.96 9.96 -44.78
N GLU A 185 -26.17 11.20 -45.26
CA GLU A 185 -26.00 12.42 -44.46
C GLU A 185 -27.03 12.40 -43.32
N TYR A 186 -26.57 12.07 -42.11
CA TYR A 186 -27.28 12.36 -40.87
C TYR A 186 -26.84 13.73 -40.36
N GLU A 187 -27.72 14.73 -40.46
CA GLU A 187 -27.61 15.98 -39.72
C GLU A 187 -27.88 15.66 -38.24
N ASP A 188 -26.81 15.34 -37.50
CA ASP A 188 -26.87 15.14 -36.05
C ASP A 188 -26.81 16.52 -35.37
N GLU A 189 -28.00 17.07 -35.08
CA GLU A 189 -28.19 18.18 -34.16
C GLU A 189 -27.89 17.70 -32.72
N SER A 190 -26.62 17.43 -32.42
CA SER A 190 -26.16 17.23 -31.05
C SER A 190 -26.07 18.59 -30.38
N GLU A 191 -27.17 18.99 -29.76
CA GLU A 191 -27.15 19.96 -28.67
C GLU A 191 -26.17 19.41 -27.63
N SER A 192 -24.97 20.01 -27.58
CA SER A 192 -23.98 19.75 -26.54
C SER A 192 -24.52 20.30 -25.22
N GLU A 193 -25.42 19.53 -24.61
CA GLU A 193 -25.55 19.52 -23.17
C GLU A 193 -24.15 19.21 -22.65
N SER A 194 -23.47 20.25 -22.16
CA SER A 194 -22.24 20.12 -21.41
C SER A 194 -22.61 19.34 -20.14
N GLU A 195 -22.63 18.01 -20.28
CA GLU A 195 -22.74 17.07 -19.19
C GLU A 195 -21.76 17.54 -18.12
N ASP A 196 -22.34 17.75 -16.95
CA ASP A 196 -21.70 18.33 -15.80
C ASP A 196 -20.29 17.76 -15.66
N GLU A 197 -19.28 18.62 -15.50
CA GLU A 197 -18.01 18.18 -14.96
C GLU A 197 -18.32 17.67 -13.55
N ASP A 198 -18.69 16.38 -13.42
CA ASP A 198 -18.74 15.67 -12.15
C ASP A 198 -17.30 15.65 -11.66
N GLY A 199 -16.88 16.76 -11.07
CA GLY A 199 -15.58 16.93 -10.49
C GLY A 199 -15.41 15.77 -9.53
N TYR A 200 -14.54 14.83 -9.92
CA TYR A 200 -14.23 13.63 -9.17
C TYR A 200 -13.73 14.11 -7.81
N MET A 201 -14.65 14.18 -6.83
CA MET A 201 -14.31 14.68 -5.51
C MET A 201 -13.38 13.63 -4.92
N ILE A 202 -12.10 13.94 -4.89
CA ILE A 202 -11.11 13.11 -4.22
C ILE A 202 -11.57 12.99 -2.77
N ILE A 203 -11.98 11.79 -2.43
CA ILE A 203 -12.48 11.45 -1.12
C ILE A 203 -11.27 11.28 -0.21
N SER A 204 -11.04 12.24 0.69
CA SER A 204 -10.03 12.05 1.73
C SER A 204 -10.43 10.88 2.64
N PRO A 205 -9.52 9.93 2.91
CA PRO A 205 -9.79 8.82 3.81
C PRO A 205 -9.90 9.26 5.27
N PHE A 206 -9.34 10.42 5.64
CA PHE A 206 -9.35 10.92 7.01
C PHE A 206 -10.25 12.13 7.13
N THR A 207 -11.19 12.09 8.06
CA THR A 207 -12.00 13.25 8.39
C THR A 207 -11.29 14.10 9.43
N ASP A 208 -11.30 15.43 9.24
CA ASP A 208 -10.97 16.40 10.30
C ASP A 208 -9.53 16.32 10.85
N MET A 209 -8.53 16.30 9.96
CA MET A 209 -7.15 16.49 10.38
C MET A 209 -6.85 17.97 10.63
N SER A 210 -6.52 18.29 11.88
CA SER A 210 -6.16 19.64 12.31
C SER A 210 -4.71 19.72 12.75
N ARG A 211 -4.02 20.81 12.40
CA ARG A 211 -2.68 21.17 12.91
C ARG A 211 -2.70 21.68 14.36
N THR A 212 -3.86 21.71 15.01
CA THR A 212 -3.97 22.06 16.42
C THR A 212 -4.03 20.82 17.29
N VAL A 213 -3.35 20.85 18.44
CA VAL A 213 -3.45 19.78 19.44
C VAL A 213 -4.90 19.70 19.94
N LEU A 214 -5.52 18.53 19.83
CA LEU A 214 -6.90 18.30 20.28
C LEU A 214 -6.91 17.98 21.78
N PRO A 215 -7.65 18.71 22.63
CA PRO A 215 -7.52 18.65 24.10
C PRO A 215 -7.63 17.27 24.76
N ASP A 216 -8.25 16.28 24.09
CA ASP A 216 -8.51 14.94 24.62
C ASP A 216 -8.04 13.80 23.70
N GLN A 217 -7.34 14.12 22.61
CA GLN A 217 -6.97 13.17 21.56
C GLN A 217 -5.53 13.37 21.11
N PHE A 218 -4.62 13.53 22.06
CA PHE A 218 -3.20 13.68 21.76
C PHE A 218 -2.33 12.87 22.69
N PHE A 219 -1.18 12.49 22.17
CA PHE A 219 -0.09 11.89 22.92
C PHE A 219 1.12 12.80 22.89
N THR A 220 1.87 12.78 23.98
CA THR A 220 3.18 13.43 24.04
C THR A 220 4.21 12.36 24.29
N ILE A 221 5.08 12.17 23.31
CA ILE A 221 6.10 11.13 23.28
C ILE A 221 7.45 11.81 23.48
N PRO A 222 8.10 11.64 24.64
CA PRO A 222 9.52 11.95 24.80
C PRO A 222 10.37 11.51 23.62
N VAL A 223 11.24 12.37 23.10
CA VAL A 223 12.16 11.93 22.03
C VAL A 223 13.08 10.81 22.52
N SER A 224 13.47 10.85 23.80
CA SER A 224 14.29 9.81 24.42
C SER A 224 13.61 8.43 24.44
N ASP A 225 12.27 8.38 24.34
CA ASP A 225 11.54 7.12 24.26
C ASP A 225 11.65 6.47 22.87
N LEU A 226 11.81 7.25 21.81
CA LEU A 226 11.93 6.75 20.44
C LEU A 226 13.22 5.96 20.21
N ASP A 227 14.27 6.29 20.96
CA ASP A 227 15.56 5.59 20.94
C ASP A 227 15.57 4.30 21.80
N SER A 228 14.41 3.90 22.34
CA SER A 228 14.33 2.70 23.18
C SER A 228 14.45 1.40 22.38
N GLU A 229 14.93 0.35 23.03
CA GLU A 229 15.08 -0.98 22.40
C GLU A 229 13.75 -1.59 21.93
N GLN A 230 12.63 -1.12 22.48
CA GLN A 230 11.29 -1.59 22.13
C GLN A 230 10.62 -0.59 21.19
N PRO A 231 10.56 -0.86 19.88
CA PRO A 231 9.89 0.02 18.93
C PRO A 231 8.39 0.06 19.22
N PHE A 232 7.79 1.24 19.11
CA PHE A 232 6.35 1.43 19.31
C PHE A 232 5.72 2.45 18.37
N LEU A 233 6.52 3.18 17.59
CA LEU A 233 6.03 4.20 16.67
C LEU A 233 6.63 3.95 15.29
N TYR A 234 5.78 3.85 14.29
CA TYR A 234 6.17 3.45 12.95
C TYR A 234 5.61 4.39 11.89
N TRP A 235 6.34 4.55 10.79
CA TRP A 235 5.95 5.35 9.62
C TRP A 235 6.04 4.54 8.32
N GLY A 236 5.59 5.11 7.21
CA GLY A 236 5.51 4.40 5.93
C GLY A 236 4.50 3.25 6.00
N VAL A 237 3.34 3.56 6.59
CA VAL A 237 2.16 2.70 6.65
C VAL A 237 1.51 2.71 5.27
N ARG A 238 1.05 1.55 4.80
CA ARG A 238 0.30 1.43 3.55
C ARG A 238 -1.06 0.80 3.80
N ALA A 239 -1.89 0.74 2.77
CA ALA A 239 -3.24 0.18 2.87
C ALA A 239 -3.28 -1.25 3.44
N PRO A 240 -2.36 -2.18 3.08
CA PRO A 240 -2.33 -3.52 3.68
C PRO A 240 -2.17 -3.49 5.20
N GLU A 241 -1.34 -2.60 5.73
CA GLU A 241 -1.13 -2.46 7.18
C GLU A 241 -2.35 -1.80 7.88
N MET A 242 -3.00 -0.82 7.25
CA MET A 242 -4.29 -0.27 7.71
C MET A 242 -5.34 -1.38 7.84
N ILE A 243 -5.51 -2.16 6.76
CA ILE A 243 -6.51 -3.23 6.71
C ILE A 243 -6.20 -4.30 7.75
N SER A 244 -4.94 -4.75 7.83
CA SER A 244 -4.59 -5.87 8.69
C SER A 244 -4.63 -5.52 10.18
N TRP A 245 -4.13 -4.34 10.57
CA TRP A 245 -3.93 -3.99 11.98
C TRP A 245 -5.07 -3.17 12.57
N LEU A 246 -5.73 -2.33 11.78
CA LEU A 246 -6.79 -1.43 12.26
C LEU A 246 -8.19 -1.90 11.86
N GLU A 247 -8.31 -2.61 10.73
CA GLU A 247 -9.61 -3.12 10.24
C GLU A 247 -9.77 -4.63 10.46
N GLU A 248 -8.92 -5.24 11.29
CA GLU A 248 -8.95 -6.67 11.62
C GLU A 248 -8.85 -7.60 10.38
N GLY A 249 -8.27 -7.11 9.29
CA GLY A 249 -8.21 -7.80 8.01
C GLY A 249 -9.55 -7.87 7.26
N LYS A 250 -10.53 -7.04 7.63
CA LYS A 250 -11.83 -6.98 6.96
C LYS A 250 -11.72 -6.19 5.65
N CYS A 251 -11.44 -6.92 4.57
CA CYS A 251 -11.43 -6.39 3.22
C CYS A 251 -12.67 -6.86 2.47
N GLU A 252 -13.40 -5.92 1.89
CA GLU A 252 -14.64 -6.16 1.15
C GLU A 252 -14.36 -6.72 -0.25
N LEU A 253 -13.22 -6.34 -0.85
CA LEU A 253 -12.78 -6.86 -2.14
C LEU A 253 -12.66 -8.38 -2.15
N CYS A 254 -11.98 -8.97 -1.16
CA CYS A 254 -11.75 -10.42 -1.09
C CYS A 254 -12.63 -11.16 -0.06
N GLY A 255 -13.51 -10.45 0.65
CA GLY A 255 -14.30 -11.02 1.76
C GLY A 255 -13.46 -11.66 2.87
N GLY A 256 -12.19 -11.28 3.00
CA GLY A 256 -11.23 -11.90 3.92
C GLY A 256 -10.56 -13.18 3.43
N ALA A 257 -10.84 -13.65 2.20
CA ALA A 257 -10.11 -14.79 1.62
C ALA A 257 -8.64 -14.47 1.36
N ARG A 258 -8.32 -13.19 1.10
CA ARG A 258 -6.98 -12.65 0.80
C ARG A 258 -6.37 -13.20 -0.49
N GLU A 259 -7.17 -13.87 -1.32
CA GLU A 259 -6.78 -14.39 -2.63
C GLU A 259 -7.99 -14.40 -3.58
N PHE A 260 -7.70 -14.52 -4.87
CA PHE A 260 -8.63 -14.64 -5.98
C PHE A 260 -8.14 -15.72 -6.94
N CYS A 261 -9.07 -16.44 -7.55
CA CYS A 261 -8.77 -17.22 -8.75
C CYS A 261 -8.97 -16.32 -9.97
N VAL A 262 -7.91 -16.05 -10.73
CA VAL A 262 -7.93 -15.10 -11.87
C VAL A 262 -8.91 -15.55 -12.96
N GLY A 263 -9.03 -16.87 -13.20
CA GLY A 263 -9.95 -17.42 -14.19
C GLY A 263 -11.40 -17.56 -13.73
N CYS A 264 -11.77 -17.10 -12.53
CA CYS A 264 -13.12 -17.24 -11.99
C CYS A 264 -13.70 -15.89 -11.56
N LEU A 265 -15.03 -15.75 -11.72
CA LEU A 265 -15.86 -14.68 -11.13
C LEU A 265 -15.18 -13.30 -11.25
N ASP A 266 -15.05 -12.60 -10.12
CA ASP A 266 -14.52 -11.26 -9.98
C ASP A 266 -12.98 -11.22 -10.05
N GLY A 267 -12.29 -12.36 -10.04
CA GLY A 267 -10.83 -12.41 -9.98
C GLY A 267 -10.16 -11.77 -11.20
N ARG A 268 -10.76 -11.92 -12.38
CA ARG A 268 -10.33 -11.25 -13.62
C ARG A 268 -10.45 -9.73 -13.50
N ASP A 269 -11.63 -9.26 -13.12
CA ASP A 269 -11.91 -7.84 -12.95
C ASP A 269 -10.98 -7.20 -11.92
N VAL A 270 -10.76 -7.87 -10.79
CA VAL A 270 -9.85 -7.38 -9.74
C VAL A 270 -8.41 -7.32 -10.25
N LEU A 271 -7.96 -8.31 -11.04
CA LEU A 271 -6.63 -8.30 -11.63
C LEU A 271 -6.44 -7.04 -12.48
N GLU A 272 -7.34 -6.79 -13.42
CA GLU A 272 -7.23 -5.68 -14.36
C GLU A 272 -7.30 -4.34 -13.63
N ARG A 273 -8.28 -4.17 -12.71
CA ARG A 273 -8.50 -2.92 -11.96
C ARG A 273 -7.36 -2.56 -11.01
N PHE A 274 -6.65 -3.52 -10.43
CA PHE A 274 -5.63 -3.25 -9.41
C PHE A 274 -4.20 -3.40 -9.91
N THR A 275 -3.96 -4.26 -10.90
CA THR A 275 -2.58 -4.56 -11.34
C THR A 275 -2.26 -4.00 -12.72
N GLY A 276 -3.28 -3.67 -13.52
CA GLY A 276 -3.12 -3.32 -14.93
C GLY A 276 -2.64 -4.48 -15.81
N LEU A 277 -2.65 -5.71 -15.29
CA LEU A 277 -2.34 -6.90 -16.07
C LEU A 277 -3.57 -7.33 -16.87
N ASP A 278 -3.34 -7.61 -18.15
CA ASP A 278 -4.35 -8.11 -19.08
C ASP A 278 -4.55 -9.61 -18.86
N ALA A 279 -5.72 -9.99 -18.35
CA ALA A 279 -6.05 -11.38 -18.06
C ALA A 279 -6.08 -12.26 -19.32
N ALA A 280 -6.39 -11.70 -20.49
CA ALA A 280 -6.41 -12.44 -21.75
C ALA A 280 -5.00 -12.85 -22.18
N ARG A 281 -4.01 -11.99 -21.96
CA ARG A 281 -2.60 -12.28 -22.27
C ARG A 281 -1.98 -13.32 -21.35
N LEU A 282 -2.34 -13.28 -20.07
CA LEU A 282 -1.81 -14.20 -19.07
C LEU A 282 -2.43 -15.60 -19.15
N GLY A 283 -3.42 -15.79 -20.05
CA GLY A 283 -4.20 -17.02 -20.11
C GLY A 283 -4.85 -17.27 -18.76
N GLY A 284 -5.66 -16.31 -18.29
CA GLY A 284 -6.35 -16.35 -17.00
C GLY A 284 -7.31 -17.54 -16.90
N ASP A 285 -6.75 -18.72 -16.76
CA ASP A 285 -7.40 -19.99 -16.64
C ASP A 285 -7.74 -20.23 -15.16
N CYS A 286 -8.74 -21.08 -14.92
CA CYS A 286 -9.07 -21.49 -13.57
C CYS A 286 -7.88 -22.25 -12.97
N GLY A 287 -7.29 -21.72 -11.89
CA GLY A 287 -6.10 -22.31 -11.25
C GLY A 287 -5.01 -21.27 -10.97
N THR A 288 -4.93 -20.19 -11.75
CA THR A 288 -4.03 -19.07 -11.45
C THR A 288 -4.54 -18.30 -10.24
N ILE A 289 -3.72 -18.23 -9.19
CA ILE A 289 -4.07 -17.59 -7.91
C ILE A 289 -3.41 -16.22 -7.83
N MET A 290 -4.22 -15.21 -7.55
CA MET A 290 -3.77 -13.86 -7.26
C MET A 290 -4.02 -13.54 -5.79
N LEU A 291 -3.01 -13.09 -5.07
CA LEU A 291 -3.18 -12.52 -3.73
C LEU A 291 -3.99 -11.23 -3.78
N CYS A 292 -4.80 -10.98 -2.76
CA CYS A 292 -5.62 -9.76 -2.72
C CYS A 292 -4.72 -8.52 -2.68
N PRO A 293 -4.83 -7.59 -3.67
CA PRO A 293 -3.96 -6.42 -3.76
C PRO A 293 -4.13 -5.47 -2.58
N LEU A 294 -5.33 -5.36 -2.02
CA LEU A 294 -5.57 -4.54 -0.82
C LEU A 294 -5.00 -5.19 0.44
N CYS A 295 -5.25 -6.49 0.65
CA CYS A 295 -4.85 -7.14 1.89
C CYS A 295 -3.35 -7.36 2.01
N ILE A 296 -2.67 -7.61 0.88
CA ILE A 296 -1.28 -8.08 0.86
C ILE A 296 -0.33 -7.06 0.20
N GLY A 297 -0.84 -6.31 -0.79
CA GLY A 297 -0.14 -5.31 -1.58
C GLY A 297 -0.16 -5.62 -3.08
N GLU A 298 -0.19 -4.57 -3.91
CA GLU A 298 -0.25 -4.67 -5.39
C GLU A 298 0.89 -5.51 -5.98
N ASP A 299 2.13 -5.30 -5.50
CA ASP A 299 3.29 -6.04 -6.00
C ASP A 299 3.18 -7.55 -5.73
N TYR A 300 2.66 -7.92 -4.56
CA TYR A 300 2.44 -9.33 -4.21
C TYR A 300 1.33 -9.95 -5.05
N ALA A 301 0.27 -9.18 -5.36
CA ALA A 301 -0.78 -9.62 -6.28
C ALA A 301 -0.19 -9.92 -7.67
N LYS A 302 0.58 -8.99 -8.25
CA LYS A 302 1.26 -9.21 -9.54
C LYS A 302 2.17 -10.43 -9.53
N ASN A 303 3.04 -10.52 -8.53
CA ASN A 303 4.01 -11.60 -8.42
C ASN A 303 3.32 -12.97 -8.25
N SER A 304 2.20 -13.03 -7.53
CA SER A 304 1.44 -14.27 -7.38
C SER A 304 0.84 -14.79 -8.68
N VAL A 305 0.41 -13.89 -9.56
CA VAL A 305 -0.11 -14.27 -10.87
C VAL A 305 1.00 -14.84 -11.74
N TYR A 306 2.17 -14.19 -11.76
CA TYR A 306 3.33 -14.72 -12.49
C TYR A 306 3.87 -16.04 -11.92
N ALA A 307 3.75 -16.25 -10.62
CA ALA A 307 4.21 -17.50 -9.99
C ALA A 307 3.25 -18.68 -10.21
N THR A 308 1.96 -18.42 -10.49
CA THR A 308 0.92 -19.46 -10.57
C THR A 308 0.27 -19.61 -11.95
N SER A 309 0.68 -18.79 -12.92
CA SER A 309 0.26 -18.96 -14.32
C SER A 309 1.19 -19.93 -15.03
N ASP A 310 0.62 -20.98 -15.63
CA ASP A 310 1.37 -21.96 -16.44
C ASP A 310 2.08 -21.31 -17.66
N ARG A 311 1.63 -20.12 -18.08
CA ARG A 311 2.19 -19.38 -19.23
C ARG A 311 3.28 -18.39 -18.84
N ALA A 312 3.33 -18.02 -17.56
CA ALA A 312 4.41 -17.19 -17.08
C ALA A 312 5.64 -18.06 -16.89
N ASN A 313 6.75 -17.72 -17.57
CA ASN A 313 8.06 -18.31 -17.32
C ASN A 313 8.58 -17.86 -15.95
N GLY A 314 7.86 -18.22 -14.88
CA GLY A 314 8.18 -17.85 -13.53
C GLY A 314 9.51 -18.45 -13.11
N ASN A 315 10.45 -17.60 -12.72
CA ASN A 315 11.73 -18.02 -12.15
C ASN A 315 11.62 -18.49 -10.68
N MET A 316 10.41 -18.51 -10.11
CA MET A 316 10.16 -18.82 -8.70
C MET A 316 9.42 -20.16 -8.58
N SER A 317 9.95 -21.05 -7.75
CA SER A 317 9.29 -22.32 -7.43
C SER A 317 8.02 -22.11 -6.59
N VAL A 318 7.12 -23.09 -6.61
CA VAL A 318 5.88 -23.07 -5.82
C VAL A 318 6.18 -22.95 -4.32
N GLU A 319 7.22 -23.63 -3.84
CA GLU A 319 7.65 -23.56 -2.44
C GLU A 319 8.18 -22.17 -2.06
N GLU A 320 9.03 -21.56 -2.89
CA GLU A 320 9.55 -20.21 -2.66
C GLU A 320 8.42 -19.18 -2.65
N PHE A 321 7.45 -19.32 -3.56
CA PHE A 321 6.28 -18.45 -3.60
C PHE A 321 5.45 -18.58 -2.32
N ALA A 322 5.18 -19.80 -1.87
CA ALA A 322 4.42 -20.04 -0.65
C ALA A 322 5.14 -19.51 0.60
N GLU A 323 6.47 -19.64 0.67
CA GLU A 323 7.27 -19.07 1.76
C GLU A 323 7.19 -17.54 1.77
N SER A 324 7.33 -16.91 0.59
CA SER A 324 7.17 -15.46 0.42
C SER A 324 5.80 -14.96 0.88
N CYS A 325 4.72 -15.66 0.49
CA CYS A 325 3.35 -15.34 0.91
C CYS A 325 3.19 -15.42 2.44
N ASN A 326 3.67 -16.51 3.04
CA ASN A 326 3.58 -16.74 4.48
C ASN A 326 4.38 -15.69 5.26
N GLN A 327 5.56 -15.32 4.76
CA GLN A 327 6.40 -14.28 5.34
C GLN A 327 5.69 -12.93 5.30
N ARG A 328 5.11 -12.55 4.15
CA ARG A 328 4.35 -11.30 4.02
C ARG A 328 3.10 -11.28 4.92
N MET A 329 2.34 -12.37 5.00
CA MET A 329 1.19 -12.45 5.90
C MET A 329 1.58 -12.28 7.38
N LYS A 330 2.72 -12.87 7.77
CA LYS A 330 3.27 -12.75 9.12
C LYS A 330 3.70 -11.31 9.42
N GLU A 331 4.35 -10.64 8.47
CA GLU A 331 4.71 -9.21 8.59
C GLU A 331 3.48 -8.33 8.78
N LEU A 332 2.40 -8.64 8.07
CA LEU A 332 1.12 -7.96 8.19
C LEU A 332 0.33 -8.36 9.44
N GLY A 333 0.87 -9.20 10.33
CA GLY A 333 0.24 -9.55 11.59
C GLY A 333 -1.01 -10.43 11.44
N TYR A 334 -1.28 -11.00 10.25
CA TYR A 334 -2.35 -11.97 10.11
C TYR A 334 -2.01 -13.21 10.93
N ARG A 335 -2.85 -13.56 11.91
CA ARG A 335 -2.64 -14.75 12.75
C ARG A 335 -2.63 -15.98 11.85
N LYS A 336 -1.63 -16.86 12.04
CA LYS A 336 -1.46 -18.13 11.32
C LYS A 336 -2.80 -18.86 11.20
N GLY A 337 -3.34 -18.95 9.98
CA GLY A 337 -4.67 -19.53 9.79
C GLY A 337 -5.13 -19.73 8.35
N LEU A 338 -4.45 -19.19 7.33
CA LEU A 338 -4.67 -19.64 5.96
C LEU A 338 -3.55 -20.63 5.63
N VAL A 339 -3.90 -21.91 5.64
CA VAL A 339 -3.18 -22.89 4.83
C VAL A 339 -3.50 -22.53 3.38
N LEU A 340 -2.87 -21.47 2.87
CA LEU A 340 -2.76 -21.26 1.43
C LEU A 340 -2.17 -22.55 0.87
N MET A 341 -2.75 -23.08 -0.20
CA MET A 341 -2.34 -24.32 -0.88
C MET A 341 -2.84 -25.62 -0.25
N ARG A 342 -4.15 -25.77 -0.05
CA ARG A 342 -4.71 -27.12 0.16
C ARG A 342 -4.87 -27.95 -1.12
N ASN A 343 -4.80 -27.38 -2.33
CA ASN A 343 -5.06 -28.14 -3.57
C ASN A 343 -4.33 -27.60 -4.83
N LEU A 344 -3.14 -27.01 -4.71
CA LEU A 344 -2.28 -26.82 -5.90
C LEU A 344 -1.53 -28.12 -6.21
#